data_AF-A0A0J1J064-F1
#
_entry.id   AF-A0A0J1J064-F1
#
_cell.length_a   1.000
_cell.length_b   1.000
_cell.length_c   1.000
_cell.angle_alpha   90.00
_cell.angle_beta   90.00
_cell.angle_gamma   90.00
#
_symmetry.space_group_name_H-M   'P 1'
#
loop_
_entity.id
_entity.type
_entity.pdbx_description
1 polymer ?
#
loop_
_entity_poly.entity_id
_entity_poly.type
_entity_poly.pdbx_seq_one_letter_code
_entity_poly.pdbx_strand_id
1 'polypeptide(L)' 'MKIYFDKRLKDPTYYAQQGIRNGKKTTTRNIKNFGKHSELLKGHEMILNSM' A
#
# COMPACT_ATOMS: atom_id res chain seq x y z
N MET A 1 -7.96 -2.25 8.74
CA MET A 1 -7.19 -1.66 7.62
C MET A 1 -6.26 -2.75 7.10
N LYS A 2 -6.15 -2.94 5.79
CA LYS A 2 -5.36 -4.00 5.14
C LYS A 2 -4.44 -3.38 4.10
N ILE A 3 -3.22 -3.89 3.95
CA ILE A 3 -2.37 -3.51 2.81
C ILE A 3 -2.81 -4.30 1.58
N TYR A 4 -3.01 -3.60 0.47
CA TYR A 4 -3.41 -4.17 -0.81
C TYR A 4 -2.47 -3.72 -1.92
N PHE A 5 -2.25 -4.59 -2.91
CA PHE A 5 -1.49 -4.30 -4.13
C PHE A 5 -1.92 -5.24 -5.25
N ASP A 6 -1.74 -4.84 -6.52
CA ASP A 6 -2.03 -5.71 -7.67
C ASP A 6 -0.86 -6.67 -7.92
N LYS A 7 -1.10 -7.97 -7.74
CA LYS A 7 -0.08 -9.01 -7.87
C LYS A 7 0.35 -9.30 -9.31
N ARG A 8 -0.37 -8.79 -10.31
CA ARG A 8 -0.07 -9.00 -11.73
C ARG A 8 1.04 -8.08 -12.23
N LEU A 9 1.32 -7.00 -11.50
CA LEU A 9 2.34 -6.02 -11.86
C LEU A 9 3.69 -6.43 -11.27
N LYS A 10 4.75 -6.33 -12.08
CA LYS A 10 6.13 -6.58 -11.65
C LYS A 10 6.61 -5.57 -10.60
N ASP A 11 6.16 -4.32 -10.69
CA ASP A 11 6.44 -3.26 -9.72
C ASP A 11 5.11 -2.68 -9.17
N PRO A 12 4.49 -3.37 -8.20
CA PRO A 12 3.15 -3.03 -7.74
C PRO A 12 3.16 -1.82 -6.79
N THR A 13 2.08 -1.04 -6.82
CA THR A 13 1.83 0.04 -5.87
C THR A 13 1.08 -0.49 -4.66
N TYR A 14 1.55 -0.13 -3.45
CA TYR A 14 0.92 -0.54 -2.20
C TYR A 14 -0.06 0.51 -1.69
N TYR A 15 -1.23 0.04 -1.24
CA TYR A 15 -2.30 0.89 -0.72
C TYR A 15 -2.75 0.42 0.65
N ALA A 16 -3.13 1.35 1.52
CA ALA A 16 -3.97 1.02 2.67
C ALA A 16 -5.42 0.98 2.22
N GLN A 17 -6.06 -0.15 2.44
CA GLN A 17 -7.45 -0.40 2.13
C GLN A 17 -8.26 -0.54 3.42
N GLN A 18 -9.41 0.13 3.48
CA GLN A 18 -10.29 0.06 4.63
C GLN A 18 -11.74 -0.17 4.18
N GLY A 19 -12.40 -1.11 4.87
CA GLY A 19 -13.85 -1.26 4.80
C GLY A 19 -14.51 -0.13 5.58
N ILE A 20 -15.37 0.63 4.90
CA ILE A 20 -16.17 1.71 5.46
C ILE A 20 -17.63 1.28 5.37
N ARG A 21 -18.37 1.44 6.48
CA ARG A 21 -19.80 1.13 6.54
C ARG A 21 -20.59 2.40 6.34
N ASN A 22 -21.57 2.35 5.44
CA ASN A 22 -22.57 3.41 5.27
C ASN A 22 -23.95 2.80 5.51
N GLY A 23 -24.48 3.00 6.72
CA GLY A 23 -25.71 2.34 7.17
C GLY A 23 -25.60 0.81 7.17
N LYS A 24 -26.45 0.13 6.38
CA LYS A 24 -26.48 -1.35 6.28
C LYS A 24 -25.48 -1.93 5.28
N LYS A 25 -24.84 -1.11 4.43
CA LYS A 25 -23.90 -1.60 3.39
C LYS A 25 -22.45 -1.34 3.78
N THR A 26 -21.57 -2.28 3.47
CA THR A 26 -20.12 -2.14 3.62
C THR A 26 -19.50 -1.94 2.25
N THR A 27 -18.64 -0.94 2.12
CA THR A 27 -17.85 -0.69 0.91
C THR A 27 -16.38 -0.67 1.27
N THR A 28 -15.53 -1.09 0.34
CA THR A 28 -14.08 -1.08 0.54
C THR A 28 -13.47 0.03 -0.30
N ARG A 29 -12.61 0.86 0.32
CA ARG A 29 -11.93 1.95 -0.37
C ARG A 29 -10.44 1.96 -0.05
N ASN A 30 -9.64 2.42 -1.01
CA ASN A 30 -8.24 2.73 -0.80
C ASN A 30 -8.16 4.11 -0.15
N ILE A 31 -7.58 4.16 1.04
CA ILE A 31 -7.54 5.37 1.88
C ILE A 31 -6.13 5.98 1.95
N LYS A 32 -5.09 5.25 1.54
CA LYS A 32 -3.71 5.75 1.47
C LYS A 32 -2.93 5.05 0.35
N ASN A 33 -2.06 5.80 -0.31
CA ASN A 33 -1.04 5.29 -1.22
C ASN A 33 0.32 5.31 -0.50
N PHE A 34 1.06 4.21 -0.55
CA PHE A 34 2.39 4.10 0.04
C PHE A 34 3.52 4.23 -0.99
N GLY A 35 3.23 4.13 -2.29
CA GLY A 35 4.23 4.14 -3.36
C GLY A 35 4.49 2.77 -3.96
N LYS A 36 5.42 2.70 -4.91
CA LYS A 36 5.79 1.48 -5.62
C LYS A 36 6.75 0.61 -4.81
N HIS A 37 6.73 -0.69 -5.09
CA HIS A 37 7.64 -1.64 -4.46
C HIS A 37 9.11 -1.23 -4.58
N SER A 38 9.55 -0.86 -5.79
CA SER A 38 10.93 -0.44 -6.05
C SER A 38 11.35 0.82 -5.28
N GLU A 39 10.44 1.78 -5.10
CA GLU A 39 10.69 3.03 -4.37
C GLU A 39 10.85 2.76 -2.87
N LEU A 40 10.00 1.89 -2.32
CA LEU A 40 10.02 1.51 -0.91
C LEU A 40 11.30 0.74 -0.55
N LEU A 41 11.77 -0.12 -1.44
CA LEU A 41 13.04 -0.85 -1.26
C LEU A 41 14.26 0.09 -1.27
N LYS A 42 14.29 1.08 -2.17
CA LYS A 42 15.37 2.09 -2.18
C LYS A 42 15.44 2.87 -0.88
N GLY A 43 14.29 3.23 -0.32
CA GLY A 43 14.24 3.87 1.00
C GLY A 43 14.86 3.01 2.10
N HIS A 44 14.64 1.69 2.05
CA HIS A 44 15.24 0.74 2.99
C HIS A 44 16.77 0.63 2.82
N GLU A 45 17.25 0.51 1.59
CA GLU A 45 18.70 0.46 1.31
C GLU A 45 19.42 1.74 1.74
N MET A 46 18.81 2.91 1.53
CA MET A 46 19.40 4.17 2.00
C MET A 46 19.52 4.24 3.52
N ILE A 47 18.52 3.73 4.26
CA ILE A 47 18.55 3.70 5.73
C ILE A 47 19.66 2.75 6.21
N LEU A 48 19.75 1.56 5.64
CA LEU A 48 20.78 0.57 6.01
C LEU A 48 22.21 1.07 5.76
N ASN A 49 22.46 1.77 4.66
CA ASN A 49 23.79 2.29 4.33
C ASN A 49 24.17 3.56 5.13
N SER A 50 23.28 4.07 5.96
CA SER A 50 23.50 5.27 6.81
C SER A 50 23.72 4.95 8.28
N MET A 51 23.60 3.67 8.67
CA MET A 51 23.87 3.12 10.01
C MET A 51 25.25 2.49 10.07
#